data_AF-A0AA39UIU6-F1
#
_entry.id   AF-A0AA39UIU6-F1
#
_cell.length_a   1.000
_cell.length_b   1.000
_cell.length_c   1.000
_cell.angle_alpha   90.00
_cell.angle_beta   90.00
_cell.angle_gamma   90.00
#
_symmetry.space_group_name_H-M   'P 1'
#
loop_
_entity.id
_entity.type
_entity.pdbx_description
1 polymer ?
#
loop_
_entity_poly.entity_id
_entity_poly.type
_entity_poly.pdbx_seq_one_letter_code
_entity_poly.pdbx_strand_id
1 'polypeptide(L)'
;MAHIQHLVNVAVSIFPLSLVVFIYERALVPIYGSVPTNHSLDKIIVAALVISAIQPFTFSCSQKAFLSALLFAAAPNATYWVAVLSARYRDPVWGPAITHVVVLVPMVVFLSSFMVGSRRKSPRILRMLSHSLQTVVIPSIALRIMKKLWSQSTLMNTFSESFIFLALSFLLLCLSITQLDVSPTPAPKSSSKKQHQKSATSFTSVQTKLIILSLAATLSYAVYPKLYSPVLPHPLPRTYTHPSYPLQIHSSVQSTTGLIVVGQALSLSSDPNHPDDKMSHVRYLRAAHSFLGGVWMGPKIMTIEGVPPLRDSHNHRLGDSIYGVFILQEAARFVNSTAKTEWENALVIGLGTGISATSFHRHNMSLTIVEIDPAVYDAARDWFGLPDPGPGNVYLEDARSWAAHKHASAEAGVQGTLYDIVVHDCFSGGGVPEHIYTMEFWSDLKSTIHPDGVLVVNFVGHVKSEPMRMISYTLSKAFGQCRAFHDVVMADLPEDQYETEYINIVFFCTMTTSPLTFRSATSEDFLGSPLRRYILSTLNAREINLNVIKEGITAEEEEKYILTDENNSLGRLQEAQGHHHWALMRDVLPDIFWETY
;
A
#
# COMPACT_ATOMS: atom_id res chain seq x y z
N MET A 1 -16.50 6.46 41.39
CA MET A 1 -16.47 7.62 40.45
C MET A 1 -15.08 7.96 39.94
N ALA A 2 -14.07 8.26 40.77
CA ALA A 2 -12.75 8.71 40.28
C ALA A 2 -11.99 7.68 39.40
N HIS A 3 -12.13 6.38 39.68
CA HIS A 3 -11.55 5.32 38.82
C HIS A 3 -12.24 5.22 37.45
N ILE A 4 -13.57 5.37 37.42
CA ILE A 4 -14.37 5.34 36.18
C ILE A 4 -14.04 6.55 35.32
N GLN A 5 -14.00 7.75 35.91
CA GLN A 5 -13.60 8.98 35.20
C GLN A 5 -12.19 8.88 34.59
N HIS A 6 -11.27 8.23 35.29
CA HIS A 6 -9.91 8.04 34.80
C HIS A 6 -9.84 7.03 33.65
N LEU A 7 -10.62 5.95 33.70
CA LEU A 7 -10.72 4.98 32.60
C LEU A 7 -11.36 5.62 31.36
N VAL A 8 -12.37 6.47 31.54
CA VAL A 8 -12.98 7.25 30.47
C VAL A 8 -11.95 8.19 29.84
N ASN A 9 -11.15 8.92 30.62
CA ASN A 9 -10.11 9.81 30.08
C ASN A 9 -9.04 9.06 29.28
N VAL A 10 -8.66 7.85 29.72
CA VAL A 10 -7.73 6.97 29.00
C VAL A 10 -8.33 6.55 27.66
N ALA A 11 -9.58 6.06 27.65
CA ALA A 11 -10.26 5.65 26.42
C ALA A 11 -10.45 6.82 25.43
N VAL A 12 -10.86 8.00 25.92
CA VAL A 12 -11.06 9.22 25.12
C VAL A 12 -9.76 9.74 24.50
N SER A 13 -8.60 9.41 25.07
CA SER A 13 -7.29 9.80 24.51
C SER A 13 -6.71 8.77 23.54
N ILE A 14 -7.01 7.48 23.72
CA ILE A 14 -6.54 6.40 22.85
C ILE A 14 -7.14 6.52 21.45
N PHE A 15 -8.41 6.86 21.35
CA PHE A 15 -9.10 6.98 20.06
C PHE A 15 -8.44 8.03 19.12
N PRO A 16 -8.28 9.32 19.51
CA PRO A 16 -7.60 10.30 18.66
C PRO A 16 -6.14 9.94 18.44
N LEU A 17 -5.44 9.36 19.41
CA LEU A 17 -4.06 8.89 19.22
C LEU A 17 -3.98 7.79 18.15
N SER A 18 -4.91 6.83 18.15
CA SER A 18 -4.97 5.77 17.14
C SER A 18 -5.27 6.30 15.75
N LEU A 19 -6.18 7.26 15.65
CA LEU A 19 -6.50 7.91 14.39
C LEU A 19 -5.29 8.66 13.86
N VAL A 20 -4.57 9.38 14.72
CA VAL A 20 -3.36 10.14 14.37
C VAL A 20 -2.25 9.24 13.86
N VAL A 21 -1.98 8.12 14.55
CA VAL A 21 -0.97 7.15 14.09
C VAL A 21 -1.36 6.57 12.72
N PHE A 22 -2.63 6.21 12.54
CA PHE A 22 -3.15 5.68 11.28
C PHE A 22 -3.01 6.67 10.11
N ILE A 23 -3.50 7.90 10.25
CA ILE A 23 -3.41 8.90 9.15
C ILE A 23 -1.97 9.34 8.89
N TYR A 24 -1.13 9.36 9.92
CA TYR A 24 0.28 9.66 9.78
C TYR A 24 0.99 8.60 8.94
N GLU A 25 0.76 7.32 9.23
CA GLU A 25 1.29 6.23 8.43
C GLU A 25 0.76 6.28 6.99
N ARG A 26 -0.55 6.47 6.82
CA ARG A 26 -1.18 6.59 5.51
C ARG A 26 -0.55 7.69 4.65
N ALA A 27 -0.19 8.83 5.26
CA ALA A 27 0.50 9.94 4.58
C ALA A 27 1.94 9.60 4.15
N LEU A 28 2.62 8.68 4.86
CA LEU A 28 4.01 8.31 4.60
C LEU A 28 4.17 7.17 3.59
N VAL A 29 3.20 6.25 3.55
CA VAL A 29 3.24 5.06 2.71
C VAL A 29 3.48 5.36 1.22
N PRO A 30 2.92 6.43 0.61
CA PRO A 30 3.27 6.78 -0.76
C PRO A 30 4.76 7.11 -0.97
N ILE A 31 5.44 7.70 0.01
CA ILE A 31 6.84 8.16 -0.10
C ILE A 31 7.85 7.07 0.28
N TYR A 32 7.50 6.23 1.26
CA TYR A 32 8.40 5.23 1.84
C TYR A 32 7.99 3.78 1.56
N GLY A 33 6.77 3.53 1.10
CA GLY A 33 6.21 2.18 1.10
C GLY A 33 5.83 1.70 2.50
N SER A 34 5.06 0.61 2.58
CA SER A 34 4.56 0.08 3.85
C SER A 34 5.67 -0.51 4.72
N VAL A 35 6.60 -1.27 4.14
CA VAL A 35 7.68 -1.94 4.89
C VAL A 35 8.65 -0.92 5.53
N PRO A 36 9.29 0.01 4.79
CA PRO A 36 10.14 1.04 5.40
C PRO A 36 9.41 1.89 6.44
N THR A 37 8.17 2.29 6.17
CA THR A 37 7.36 3.08 7.12
C THR A 37 7.11 2.34 8.43
N ASN A 38 6.81 1.04 8.38
CA ASN A 38 6.42 0.28 9.58
C ASN A 38 7.60 -0.28 10.37
N HIS A 39 8.79 -0.40 9.76
CA HIS A 39 9.95 -1.07 10.36
C HIS A 39 10.34 -0.54 11.76
N SER A 40 10.30 0.78 11.96
CA SER A 40 10.64 1.42 13.24
C SER A 40 9.45 2.10 13.93
N LEU A 41 8.28 2.18 13.28
CA LEU A 41 7.12 2.93 13.73
C LEU A 41 6.66 2.52 15.13
N ASP A 42 6.41 1.22 15.35
CA ASP A 42 5.92 0.70 16.64
C ASP A 42 6.92 0.96 17.77
N LYS A 43 8.21 0.76 17.51
CA LYS A 43 9.29 0.97 18.49
C LYS A 43 9.35 2.44 18.90
N ILE A 44 9.23 3.35 17.94
CA ILE A 44 9.26 4.80 18.16
C ILE A 44 7.99 5.28 18.88
N ILE A 45 6.81 4.73 18.55
CA ILE A 45 5.57 5.02 19.28
C ILE A 45 5.71 4.61 20.74
N VAL A 46 6.19 3.40 21.02
CA VAL A 46 6.42 2.93 22.40
C VAL A 46 7.41 3.85 23.13
N ALA A 47 8.50 4.26 22.47
CA ALA A 47 9.45 5.22 23.04
C ALA A 47 8.81 6.58 23.36
N ALA A 48 7.97 7.11 22.45
CA ALA A 48 7.22 8.35 22.66
C ALA A 48 6.25 8.26 23.85
N LEU A 49 5.55 7.13 23.99
CA LEU A 49 4.67 6.86 25.12
C LEU A 49 5.44 6.78 26.45
N VAL A 50 6.63 6.18 26.44
CA VAL A 50 7.54 6.14 27.60
C VAL A 50 8.02 7.54 27.97
N ILE A 51 8.39 8.38 27.00
CA ILE A 51 8.76 9.79 27.24
C ILE A 51 7.61 10.53 27.93
N SER A 52 6.38 10.36 27.44
CA SER A 52 5.20 10.95 28.08
C SER A 52 4.91 10.42 29.48
N ALA A 53 5.27 9.17 29.78
CA ALA A 53 5.09 8.56 31.10
C ALA A 53 6.08 9.12 32.13
N ILE A 54 7.33 9.37 31.70
CA ILE A 54 8.43 9.82 32.56
C ILE A 54 8.40 11.33 32.77
N GLN A 55 8.04 12.10 31.74
CA GLN A 55 7.90 13.56 31.82
C GLN A 55 6.42 13.98 31.78
N PRO A 56 5.71 13.93 32.92
CA PRO A 56 4.37 14.48 32.98
C PRO A 56 4.46 16.00 32.87
N PHE A 57 4.23 16.53 31.66
CA PHE A 57 4.20 17.97 31.43
C PHE A 57 3.31 18.67 32.47
N THR A 58 3.85 19.71 33.11
CA THR A 58 3.16 20.50 34.14
C THR A 58 2.14 21.48 33.55
N PHE A 59 1.88 21.41 32.24
CA PHE A 59 0.89 22.21 31.55
C PHE A 59 -0.54 21.92 32.02
N SER A 60 -1.34 22.98 32.11
CA SER A 60 -2.80 22.87 32.28
C SER A 60 -3.45 22.16 31.08
N CYS A 61 -4.67 21.66 31.25
CA CYS A 61 -5.44 21.02 30.18
C CYS A 61 -5.58 21.96 28.96
N SER A 62 -5.85 23.24 29.20
CA SER A 62 -5.97 24.26 28.16
C SER A 62 -4.67 24.45 27.37
N GLN A 63 -3.52 24.49 28.07
CA GLN A 63 -2.21 24.63 27.43
C GLN A 63 -1.82 23.38 26.62
N LYS A 64 -2.07 22.18 27.16
CA LYS A 64 -1.86 20.92 26.41
C LYS A 64 -2.69 20.91 25.14
N ALA A 65 -3.97 21.28 25.23
CA ALA A 65 -4.87 21.31 24.08
C ALA A 65 -4.43 22.34 23.04
N PHE A 66 -3.96 23.52 23.46
CA PHE A 66 -3.43 24.55 22.55
C PHE A 66 -2.16 24.07 21.83
N LEU A 67 -1.19 23.51 22.56
CA LEU A 67 0.06 23.02 21.98
C LEU A 67 -0.19 21.86 21.02
N SER A 68 -1.06 20.91 21.39
CA SER A 68 -1.51 19.87 20.48
C SER A 68 -2.17 20.49 19.23
N ALA A 69 -3.07 21.46 19.37
CA ALA A 69 -3.70 22.12 18.23
C ALA A 69 -2.68 22.72 17.25
N LEU A 70 -1.62 23.37 17.75
CA LEU A 70 -0.53 23.89 16.91
C LEU A 70 0.24 22.77 16.19
N LEU A 71 0.58 21.68 16.89
CA LEU A 71 1.25 20.52 16.28
C LEU A 71 0.39 19.93 15.15
N PHE A 72 -0.91 19.74 15.40
CA PHE A 72 -1.85 19.21 14.39
C PHE A 72 -2.10 20.17 13.23
N ALA A 73 -2.02 21.49 13.46
CA ALA A 73 -2.09 22.48 12.38
C ALA A 73 -0.87 22.41 11.45
N ALA A 74 0.32 22.13 12.01
CA ALA A 74 1.55 21.99 11.25
C ALA A 74 1.74 20.59 10.63
N ALA A 75 1.09 19.56 11.20
CA ALA A 75 1.27 18.16 10.83
C ALA A 75 1.14 17.87 9.32
N PRO A 76 0.17 18.40 8.56
CA PRO A 76 0.05 18.05 7.15
C PRO A 76 1.31 18.37 6.34
N ASN A 77 1.83 19.59 6.49
CA ASN A 77 3.05 20.02 5.81
C ASN A 77 4.31 19.38 6.42
N ALA A 78 4.38 19.23 7.75
CA ALA A 78 5.52 18.61 8.40
C ALA A 78 5.68 17.14 7.99
N THR A 79 4.60 16.36 8.00
CA THR A 79 4.60 14.96 7.58
C THR A 79 5.08 14.82 6.13
N TYR A 80 4.56 15.64 5.21
CA TYR A 80 4.97 15.59 3.81
C TYR A 80 6.43 16.03 3.61
N TRP A 81 6.79 17.26 4.01
CA TRP A 81 8.09 17.82 3.67
C TRP A 81 9.25 17.15 4.40
N VAL A 82 9.08 16.76 5.65
CA VAL A 82 10.13 16.00 6.36
C VAL A 82 10.33 14.66 5.66
N ALA A 83 9.24 13.96 5.30
CA ALA A 83 9.33 12.70 4.58
C ALA A 83 10.02 12.84 3.22
N VAL A 84 9.63 13.83 2.42
CA VAL A 84 10.29 14.14 1.13
C VAL A 84 11.78 14.37 1.33
N LEU A 85 12.16 15.25 2.25
CA LEU A 85 13.57 15.59 2.48
C LEU A 85 14.37 14.39 2.97
N SER A 86 13.84 13.61 3.92
CA SER A 86 14.60 12.49 4.45
C SER A 86 14.60 11.26 3.54
N ALA A 87 13.60 11.09 2.67
CA ALA A 87 13.61 10.04 1.67
C ALA A 87 14.68 10.26 0.59
N ARG A 88 15.03 11.52 0.31
CA ARG A 88 16.13 11.87 -0.63
C ARG A 88 17.52 11.45 -0.12
N TYR A 89 17.67 11.09 1.16
CA TYR A 89 18.89 10.44 1.66
C TYR A 89 19.05 9.00 1.16
N ARG A 90 18.02 8.41 0.53
CA ARG A 90 18.02 7.05 -0.03
C ARG A 90 18.33 5.94 0.98
N ASP A 91 17.93 6.15 2.24
CA ASP A 91 18.04 5.13 3.28
C ASP A 91 16.64 4.69 3.75
N PRO A 92 16.25 3.42 3.53
CA PRO A 92 14.92 2.91 3.86
C PRO A 92 14.67 2.75 5.37
N VAL A 93 15.70 2.86 6.21
CA VAL A 93 15.58 2.75 7.67
C VAL A 93 15.62 4.13 8.31
N TRP A 94 16.64 4.91 7.99
CA TRP A 94 16.88 6.22 8.61
C TRP A 94 15.92 7.30 8.12
N GLY A 95 15.52 7.28 6.84
CA GLY A 95 14.56 8.24 6.29
C GLY A 95 13.23 8.25 7.08
N PRO A 96 12.52 7.11 7.14
CA PRO A 96 11.30 6.98 7.94
C PRO A 96 11.54 7.27 9.43
N ALA A 97 12.63 6.76 10.03
CA ALA A 97 12.94 6.96 11.44
C ALA A 97 13.09 8.45 11.81
N ILE A 98 13.79 9.24 10.98
CA ILE A 98 13.91 10.70 11.16
C ILE A 98 12.52 11.34 11.11
N THR A 99 11.70 10.96 10.13
CA THR A 99 10.35 11.50 9.99
C THR A 99 9.50 11.20 11.23
N HIS A 100 9.53 9.96 11.73
CA HIS A 100 8.82 9.57 12.96
C HIS A 100 9.28 10.38 14.17
N VAL A 101 10.58 10.55 14.36
CA VAL A 101 11.13 11.30 15.50
C VAL A 101 10.77 12.79 15.43
N VAL A 102 10.87 13.40 14.26
CA VAL A 102 10.65 14.85 14.09
C VAL A 102 9.15 15.19 14.16
N VAL A 103 8.29 14.37 13.57
CA VAL A 103 6.87 14.71 13.39
C VAL A 103 5.96 13.94 14.36
N LEU A 104 6.06 12.60 14.38
CA LEU A 104 5.12 11.77 15.13
C LEU A 104 5.37 11.81 16.65
N VAL A 105 6.63 11.77 17.08
CA VAL A 105 6.96 11.74 18.53
C VAL A 105 6.35 12.93 19.29
N PRO A 106 6.50 14.20 18.85
CA PRO A 106 5.83 15.32 19.50
C PRO A 106 4.31 15.14 19.61
N MET A 107 3.65 14.70 18.54
CA MET A 107 2.20 14.52 18.52
C MET A 107 1.75 13.42 19.49
N VAL A 108 2.43 12.27 19.50
CA VAL A 108 2.15 11.16 20.42
C VAL A 108 2.35 11.61 21.86
N VAL A 109 3.50 12.22 22.16
CA VAL A 109 3.87 12.67 23.51
C VAL A 109 2.84 13.66 24.08
N PHE A 110 2.40 14.64 23.29
CA PHE A 110 1.41 15.62 23.75
C PHE A 110 0.00 15.02 23.90
N LEU A 111 -0.45 14.17 22.98
CA LEU A 111 -1.74 13.48 23.10
C LEU A 111 -1.78 12.49 24.27
N SER A 112 -0.73 11.69 24.48
CA SER A 112 -0.68 10.75 25.61
C SER A 112 -0.56 11.47 26.96
N SER A 113 -0.10 12.73 26.98
CA SER A 113 -0.01 13.52 28.21
C SER A 113 -1.38 13.82 28.86
N PHE A 114 -2.48 13.67 28.13
CA PHE A 114 -3.85 13.77 28.67
C PHE A 114 -4.26 12.53 29.49
N MET A 115 -3.56 11.40 29.30
CA MET A 115 -3.81 10.14 29.99
C MET A 115 -3.20 10.13 31.40
N VAL A 116 -2.23 11.00 31.66
CA VAL A 116 -1.55 11.10 32.95
C VAL A 116 -2.41 11.85 33.96
N GLY A 117 -3.07 11.10 34.84
CA GLY A 117 -3.83 11.65 35.96
C GLY A 117 -2.96 12.12 37.13
N SER A 118 -3.39 13.16 37.84
CA SER A 118 -2.69 13.66 39.04
C SER A 118 -3.01 12.80 40.28
N ARG A 119 -2.55 11.53 40.31
CA ARG A 119 -2.71 10.66 41.50
C ARG A 119 -1.65 10.99 42.56
N ARG A 120 -1.85 12.09 43.30
CA ARG A 120 -0.91 12.55 44.35
C ARG A 120 -0.84 11.63 45.59
N LYS A 121 -1.86 10.80 45.86
CA LYS A 121 -2.01 10.06 47.14
C LYS A 121 -1.50 8.61 47.17
N SER A 122 -0.97 8.05 46.06
CA SER A 122 -0.51 6.65 46.00
C SER A 122 1.01 6.51 46.26
N PRO A 123 1.51 5.37 46.80
CA PRO A 123 2.94 5.10 46.92
C PRO A 123 3.67 5.29 45.58
N ARG A 124 4.92 5.79 45.59
CA ARG A 124 5.67 6.13 44.36
C ARG A 124 5.72 4.98 43.36
N ILE A 125 6.03 3.76 43.81
CA ILE A 125 6.12 2.56 42.96
C ILE A 125 4.77 2.23 42.32
N LEU A 126 3.69 2.19 43.12
CA LEU A 126 2.35 1.87 42.62
C LEU A 126 1.84 2.94 41.63
N ARG A 127 2.22 4.20 41.85
CA ARG A 127 1.93 5.31 40.94
C ARG A 127 2.67 5.16 39.60
N MET A 128 3.97 4.86 39.64
CA MET A 128 4.77 4.62 38.43
C MET A 128 4.24 3.43 37.64
N LEU A 129 3.97 2.30 38.30
CA LEU A 129 3.36 1.13 37.65
C LEU A 129 2.01 1.45 37.01
N SER A 130 1.15 2.19 37.71
CA SER A 130 -0.16 2.59 37.17
C SER A 130 -0.04 3.57 36.00
N HIS A 131 0.94 4.49 36.03
CA HIS A 131 1.19 5.42 34.94
C HIS A 131 1.71 4.66 33.71
N SER A 132 2.73 3.81 33.87
CA SER A 132 3.28 3.00 32.77
C SER A 132 2.23 2.09 32.15
N LEU A 133 1.36 1.46 32.96
CA LEU A 133 0.25 0.65 32.44
C LEU A 133 -0.70 1.47 31.57
N GLN A 134 -1.05 2.69 32.01
CA GLN A 134 -2.04 3.55 31.35
C GLN A 134 -1.50 4.31 30.14
N THR A 135 -0.24 4.72 30.16
CA THR A 135 0.35 5.54 29.08
C THR A 135 1.15 4.72 28.09
N VAL A 136 1.62 3.52 28.46
CA VAL A 136 2.45 2.69 27.58
C VAL A 136 1.73 1.41 27.18
N VAL A 137 1.41 0.53 28.14
CA VAL A 137 0.92 -0.82 27.84
C VAL A 137 -0.46 -0.80 27.17
N ILE A 138 -1.44 -0.14 27.79
CA ILE A 138 -2.82 -0.09 27.25
C ILE A 138 -2.85 0.59 25.88
N PRO A 139 -2.24 1.78 25.67
CA PRO A 139 -2.18 2.40 24.35
C PRO A 139 -1.47 1.54 23.32
N SER A 140 -0.34 0.90 23.64
CA SER A 140 0.38 0.08 22.66
C SER A 140 -0.48 -1.05 22.10
N ILE A 141 -1.25 -1.72 22.96
CA ILE A 141 -2.19 -2.77 22.53
C ILE A 141 -3.35 -2.17 21.75
N ALA A 142 -3.95 -1.09 22.27
CA ALA A 142 -5.12 -0.48 21.65
C ALA A 142 -4.82 0.14 20.28
N LEU A 143 -3.64 0.76 20.10
CA LEU A 143 -3.20 1.34 18.84
C LEU A 143 -3.10 0.27 17.75
N ARG A 144 -2.57 -0.91 18.06
CA ARG A 144 -2.48 -2.03 17.10
C ARG A 144 -3.86 -2.51 16.64
N ILE A 145 -4.79 -2.67 17.58
CA ILE A 145 -6.16 -3.10 17.28
C ILE A 145 -6.89 -2.02 16.46
N MET A 146 -6.83 -0.77 16.93
CA MET A 146 -7.54 0.34 16.30
C MET A 146 -7.00 0.66 14.91
N LYS A 147 -5.68 0.57 14.69
CA LYS A 147 -5.08 0.75 13.35
C LYS A 147 -5.67 -0.24 12.33
N LYS A 148 -5.84 -1.51 12.72
CA LYS A 148 -6.48 -2.53 11.88
C LYS A 148 -7.96 -2.21 11.60
N LEU A 149 -8.69 -1.68 12.58
CA LEU A 149 -10.08 -1.25 12.40
C LEU A 149 -10.17 -0.04 11.45
N TRP A 150 -9.26 0.92 11.59
CA TRP A 150 -9.19 2.09 10.72
C TRP A 150 -8.91 1.71 9.26
N SER A 151 -7.97 0.78 9.03
CA SER A 151 -7.63 0.32 7.67
C SER A 151 -8.76 -0.45 6.98
N GLN A 152 -9.69 -1.05 7.74
CA GLN A 152 -10.87 -1.73 7.19
C GLN A 152 -12.02 -0.77 6.86
N SER A 153 -11.94 0.49 7.29
CA SER A 153 -13.02 1.46 7.11
C SER A 153 -12.87 2.22 5.79
N THR A 154 -13.73 1.92 4.81
CA THR A 154 -13.79 2.64 3.53
C THR A 154 -14.16 4.12 3.69
N LEU A 155 -14.83 4.50 4.78
CA LEU A 155 -15.14 5.91 5.10
C LEU A 155 -13.86 6.75 5.21
N MET A 156 -12.77 6.17 5.72
CA MET A 156 -11.51 6.90 5.87
C MET A 156 -10.94 7.31 4.51
N ASN A 157 -11.27 6.61 3.43
CA ASN A 157 -10.81 6.94 2.07
C ASN A 157 -11.44 8.22 1.53
N THR A 158 -12.55 8.70 2.12
CA THR A 158 -13.25 9.92 1.68
C THR A 158 -12.55 11.21 2.15
N PHE A 159 -11.74 11.14 3.20
CA PHE A 159 -11.13 12.31 3.83
C PHE A 159 -9.61 12.31 3.66
N SER A 160 -9.07 13.43 3.17
CA SER A 160 -7.61 13.66 3.16
C SER A 160 -7.03 13.70 4.58
N GLU A 161 -5.75 13.34 4.73
CA GLU A 161 -5.03 13.40 6.00
C GLU A 161 -4.94 14.84 6.50
N SER A 162 -4.72 15.79 5.58
CA SER A 162 -4.73 17.23 5.86
C SER A 162 -6.04 17.65 6.54
N PHE A 163 -7.18 17.23 5.99
CA PHE A 163 -8.49 17.53 6.59
C PHE A 163 -8.61 16.97 8.01
N ILE A 164 -8.21 15.71 8.22
CA ILE A 164 -8.34 15.05 9.53
C ILE A 164 -7.43 15.71 10.57
N PHE A 165 -6.16 15.98 10.23
CA PHE A 165 -5.25 16.70 11.11
C PHE A 165 -5.76 18.09 11.48
N LEU A 166 -6.28 18.85 10.52
CA LEU A 166 -6.81 20.18 10.75
C LEU A 166 -8.13 20.16 11.53
N ALA A 167 -8.99 19.16 11.32
CA ALA A 167 -10.19 18.96 12.13
C ALA A 167 -9.84 18.65 13.59
N LEU A 168 -8.85 17.77 13.83
CA LEU A 168 -8.34 17.49 15.18
C LEU A 168 -7.71 18.74 15.81
N SER A 169 -6.96 19.52 15.03
CA SER A 169 -6.41 20.82 15.46
C SER A 169 -7.53 21.75 15.94
N PHE A 170 -8.62 21.88 15.17
CA PHE A 170 -9.74 22.73 15.54
C PHE A 170 -10.45 22.25 16.81
N LEU A 171 -10.70 20.95 16.94
CA LEU A 171 -11.32 20.38 18.14
C LEU A 171 -10.48 20.62 19.39
N LEU A 172 -9.16 20.50 19.28
CA LEU A 172 -8.22 20.77 20.37
C LEU A 172 -8.14 22.27 20.69
N LEU A 173 -8.23 23.14 19.68
CA LEU A 173 -8.32 24.59 19.90
C LEU A 173 -9.60 24.96 20.66
N CYS A 174 -10.74 24.37 20.27
CA CYS A 174 -12.01 24.53 21.00
C CYS A 174 -11.90 24.02 22.44
N LEU A 175 -11.27 22.86 22.66
CA LEU A 175 -11.00 22.33 24.00
C LEU A 175 -10.12 23.30 24.81
N SER A 176 -9.10 23.89 24.20
CA SER A 176 -8.24 24.87 24.86
C SER A 176 -9.03 26.08 25.36
N ILE A 177 -9.91 26.63 24.50
CA ILE A 177 -10.73 27.82 24.80
C ILE A 177 -11.80 27.52 25.86
N THR A 178 -12.41 26.34 25.82
CA THR A 178 -13.42 25.98 26.85
C THR A 178 -12.79 25.79 28.23
N GLN A 179 -11.53 25.32 28.29
CA GLN A 179 -10.77 25.09 29.51
C GLN A 179 -9.95 26.32 29.98
N LEU A 180 -9.98 27.45 29.24
CA LEU A 180 -9.32 28.69 29.64
C LEU A 180 -9.98 29.28 30.91
N ASP A 181 -9.15 29.71 31.86
CA ASP A 181 -9.62 30.44 33.04
C ASP A 181 -9.69 31.94 32.69
N VAL A 182 -10.91 32.43 32.46
CA VAL A 182 -11.19 33.82 32.05
C VAL A 182 -11.80 34.60 33.22
N SER A 183 -11.52 34.18 34.45
CA SER A 183 -12.02 34.87 35.65
C SER A 183 -11.47 36.30 35.70
N PRO A 184 -12.31 37.33 35.90
CA PRO A 184 -11.82 38.69 36.03
C PRO A 184 -10.89 38.78 37.24
N THR A 185 -9.65 39.27 37.03
CA THR A 185 -8.69 39.53 38.11
C THR A 185 -9.35 40.40 39.18
N PRO A 186 -9.34 40.00 40.46
CA PRO A 186 -9.87 40.84 41.51
C PRO A 186 -9.08 42.15 41.54
N ALA A 187 -9.77 43.27 41.41
CA ALA A 187 -9.16 44.59 41.53
C ALA A 187 -8.41 44.69 42.87
N PRO A 188 -7.20 45.29 42.92
CA PRO A 188 -6.54 45.53 44.18
C PRO A 188 -7.48 46.34 45.07
N LYS A 189 -7.64 45.93 46.34
CA LYS A 189 -8.41 46.68 47.33
C LYS A 189 -7.70 48.03 47.58
N SER A 190 -7.94 49.02 46.73
CA SER A 190 -7.56 50.39 47.03
C SER A 190 -8.67 51.04 47.85
N SER A 191 -8.28 51.55 48.99
CA SER A 191 -9.12 52.39 49.82
C SER A 191 -9.34 53.73 49.12
N SER A 192 -10.61 54.10 49.01
CA SER A 192 -11.16 55.45 48.86
C SER A 192 -11.45 56.02 47.46
N LYS A 193 -12.67 56.57 47.42
CA LYS A 193 -13.28 57.61 46.57
C LYS A 193 -14.00 57.19 45.27
N LYS A 194 -15.32 57.44 45.35
CA LYS A 194 -16.33 57.46 44.28
C LYS A 194 -15.87 58.34 43.11
N GLN A 195 -15.85 57.77 41.91
CA GLN A 195 -15.94 58.51 40.66
C GLN A 195 -16.71 57.69 39.61
N HIS A 196 -17.50 58.40 38.81
CA HIS A 196 -18.54 57.91 37.91
C HIS A 196 -18.20 56.64 37.10
N GLN A 197 -19.00 55.59 37.34
CA GLN A 197 -19.10 54.41 36.48
C GLN A 197 -19.70 54.81 35.13
N LYS A 198 -18.89 54.87 34.07
CA LYS A 198 -19.35 54.45 32.75
C LYS A 198 -19.47 52.92 32.84
N SER A 199 -20.68 52.38 32.69
CA SER A 199 -20.87 50.93 32.64
C SER A 199 -20.25 50.40 31.35
N ALA A 200 -18.95 50.09 31.38
CA ALA A 200 -18.39 49.17 30.41
C ALA A 200 -19.13 47.84 30.64
N THR A 201 -19.94 47.42 29.66
CA THR A 201 -20.56 46.10 29.66
C THR A 201 -19.47 45.05 29.71
N SER A 202 -19.14 44.56 30.90
CA SER A 202 -18.17 43.49 31.08
C SER A 202 -18.82 42.18 30.66
N PHE A 203 -18.31 41.57 29.59
CA PHE A 203 -18.78 40.26 29.14
C PHE A 203 -18.61 39.21 30.25
N THR A 204 -19.56 38.29 30.35
CA THR A 204 -19.42 37.12 31.22
C THR A 204 -18.33 36.18 30.69
N SER A 205 -17.75 35.34 31.55
CA SER A 205 -16.75 34.32 31.12
C SER A 205 -17.26 33.44 29.98
N VAL A 206 -18.56 33.10 29.98
CA VAL A 206 -19.21 32.34 28.90
C VAL A 206 -19.25 33.15 27.60
N GLN A 207 -19.68 34.42 27.66
CA GLN A 207 -19.72 35.29 26.48
C GLN A 207 -18.31 35.50 25.90
N THR A 208 -17.31 35.73 26.74
CA THR A 208 -15.92 35.88 26.30
C THR A 208 -15.42 34.61 25.61
N LYS A 209 -15.68 33.42 26.16
CA LYS A 209 -15.32 32.14 25.53
C LYS A 209 -16.03 31.94 24.19
N LEU A 210 -17.31 32.27 24.08
CA LEU A 210 -18.06 32.20 22.82
C LEU A 210 -17.50 33.15 21.76
N ILE A 211 -17.13 34.37 22.15
CA ILE A 211 -16.48 35.33 21.25
C ILE A 211 -15.14 34.75 20.75
N ILE A 212 -14.30 34.24 21.66
CA ILE A 212 -13.00 33.63 21.29
C ILE A 212 -13.20 32.41 20.38
N LEU A 213 -14.18 31.55 20.66
CA LEU A 213 -14.51 30.41 19.79
C LEU A 213 -14.95 30.86 18.40
N SER A 214 -15.78 31.92 18.29
CA SER A 214 -16.21 32.45 16.99
C SER A 214 -15.04 33.04 16.18
N LEU A 215 -14.13 33.74 16.85
CA LEU A 215 -12.92 34.27 16.24
C LEU A 215 -11.99 33.15 15.81
N ALA A 216 -11.79 32.13 16.65
CA ALA A 216 -10.99 30.95 16.34
C ALA A 216 -11.57 30.19 15.14
N ALA A 217 -12.88 29.98 15.07
CA ALA A 217 -13.54 29.34 13.93
C ALA A 217 -13.36 30.16 12.64
N THR A 218 -13.51 31.47 12.71
CA THR A 218 -13.30 32.37 11.55
C THR A 218 -11.84 32.34 11.09
N LEU A 219 -10.90 32.37 12.02
CA LEU A 219 -9.47 32.30 11.72
C LEU A 219 -9.09 30.94 11.12
N SER A 220 -9.56 29.84 11.71
CA SER A 220 -9.34 28.49 11.19
C SER A 220 -9.90 28.35 9.78
N TYR A 221 -11.11 28.85 9.50
CA TYR A 221 -11.70 28.84 8.16
C TYR A 221 -10.83 29.57 7.13
N ALA A 222 -10.22 30.70 7.51
CA ALA A 222 -9.37 31.49 6.62
C ALA A 222 -7.93 30.91 6.45
N VAL A 223 -7.39 30.27 7.48
CA VAL A 223 -5.99 29.82 7.54
C VAL A 223 -5.82 28.37 7.11
N TYR A 224 -6.70 27.47 7.55
CA TYR A 224 -6.52 26.02 7.36
C TYR A 224 -6.40 25.57 5.90
N PRO A 225 -7.15 26.14 4.93
CA PRO A 225 -6.94 25.79 3.53
C PRO A 225 -5.51 26.03 3.04
N LYS A 226 -4.75 26.95 3.67
CA LYS A 226 -3.35 27.23 3.34
C LYS A 226 -2.34 26.32 4.06
N LEU A 227 -2.82 25.48 4.99
CA LEU A 227 -2.01 24.54 5.76
C LEU A 227 -2.10 23.10 5.24
N TYR A 228 -2.88 22.86 4.18
CA TYR A 228 -2.89 21.57 3.49
C TYR A 228 -1.49 21.24 2.96
N SER A 229 -1.15 19.96 2.98
CA SER A 229 0.03 19.46 2.28
C SER A 229 -0.09 19.71 0.77
N PRO A 230 1.02 19.73 0.01
CA PRO A 230 1.00 19.88 -1.45
C PRO A 230 0.54 18.60 -2.18
N VAL A 231 0.04 17.59 -1.46
CA VAL A 231 -0.52 16.35 -2.02
C VAL A 231 -1.78 16.68 -2.82
N LEU A 232 -1.95 16.04 -3.96
CA LEU A 232 -3.09 16.27 -4.84
C LEU A 232 -4.41 15.79 -4.20
N PRO A 233 -5.57 16.29 -4.64
CA PRO A 233 -6.84 15.76 -4.19
C PRO A 233 -7.02 14.28 -4.53
N HIS A 234 -7.66 13.53 -3.63
CA HIS A 234 -8.05 12.13 -3.83
C HIS A 234 -9.57 12.02 -3.56
N PRO A 235 -10.42 11.79 -4.58
CA PRO A 235 -10.08 11.57 -5.99
C PRO A 235 -9.59 12.85 -6.69
N LEU A 236 -8.68 12.67 -7.66
CA LEU A 236 -8.21 13.77 -8.50
C LEU A 236 -9.30 14.17 -9.52
N PRO A 237 -9.75 15.43 -9.56
CA PRO A 237 -10.88 15.83 -10.40
C PRO A 237 -10.53 15.98 -11.89
N ARG A 238 -9.27 16.23 -12.22
CA ARG A 238 -8.77 16.40 -13.59
C ARG A 238 -7.29 16.13 -13.64
N THR A 239 -6.77 15.79 -14.82
CA THR A 239 -5.34 15.59 -15.01
C THR A 239 -4.54 16.79 -14.49
N TYR A 240 -3.62 16.50 -13.59
CA TYR A 240 -2.65 17.45 -13.07
C TYR A 240 -1.40 17.40 -13.95
N THR A 241 -0.88 18.56 -14.37
CA THR A 241 0.42 18.67 -15.05
C THR A 241 1.37 19.37 -14.09
N HIS A 242 2.49 18.71 -13.79
CA HIS A 242 3.48 19.25 -12.87
C HIS A 242 4.09 20.54 -13.47
N PRO A 243 4.20 21.64 -12.68
CA PRO A 243 4.53 22.96 -13.22
C PRO A 243 5.97 23.09 -13.75
N SER A 244 6.89 22.27 -13.25
CA SER A 244 8.33 22.38 -13.55
C SER A 244 8.98 21.05 -13.95
N TYR A 245 8.20 19.99 -14.12
CA TYR A 245 8.71 18.67 -14.47
C TYR A 245 7.74 18.03 -15.47
N PRO A 246 8.21 17.30 -16.49
CA PRO A 246 7.37 16.68 -17.53
C PRO A 246 6.64 15.44 -17.00
N LEU A 247 5.75 15.64 -16.04
CA LEU A 247 4.95 14.60 -15.39
C LEU A 247 3.48 15.03 -15.35
N GLN A 248 2.61 14.09 -15.68
CA GLN A 248 1.18 14.24 -15.51
C GLN A 248 0.63 13.18 -14.56
N ILE A 249 -0.35 13.55 -13.74
CA ILE A 249 -1.14 12.61 -12.95
C ILE A 249 -2.55 12.63 -13.51
N HIS A 250 -2.99 11.51 -14.09
CA HIS A 250 -4.30 11.38 -14.70
C HIS A 250 -5.37 11.00 -13.68
N SER A 251 -5.01 10.12 -12.75
CA SER A 251 -5.88 9.65 -11.66
C SER A 251 -5.07 9.49 -10.38
N SER A 252 -5.69 9.82 -9.25
CA SER A 252 -5.14 9.62 -7.91
C SER A 252 -6.31 9.36 -6.95
N VAL A 253 -6.38 8.16 -6.40
CA VAL A 253 -7.55 7.67 -5.63
C VAL A 253 -7.07 6.90 -4.40
N GLN A 254 -7.56 7.30 -3.22
CA GLN A 254 -7.34 6.54 -1.99
C GLN A 254 -8.28 5.33 -1.95
N SER A 255 -7.72 4.13 -1.83
CA SER A 255 -8.45 2.87 -1.91
C SER A 255 -7.96 1.84 -0.88
N THR A 256 -8.40 0.59 -1.01
CA THR A 256 -8.16 -0.52 -0.06
C THR A 256 -6.68 -0.83 0.13
N THR A 257 -5.88 -0.82 -0.94
CA THR A 257 -4.43 -1.13 -0.89
C THR A 257 -3.56 0.10 -0.72
N GLY A 258 -4.17 1.28 -0.56
CA GLY A 258 -3.49 2.55 -0.39
C GLY A 258 -3.86 3.55 -1.47
N LEU A 259 -2.94 4.48 -1.75
CA LEU A 259 -3.14 5.47 -2.80
C LEU A 259 -2.77 4.88 -4.15
N ILE A 260 -3.74 4.82 -5.06
CA ILE A 260 -3.60 4.35 -6.43
C ILE A 260 -3.45 5.54 -7.37
N VAL A 261 -2.35 5.57 -8.12
CA VAL A 261 -1.97 6.69 -8.97
C VAL A 261 -1.74 6.21 -10.40
N VAL A 262 -2.40 6.85 -11.36
CA VAL A 262 -2.08 6.75 -12.78
C VAL A 262 -1.28 7.98 -13.17
N GLY A 263 0.03 7.78 -13.36
CA GLY A 263 0.93 8.84 -13.80
C GLY A 263 1.39 8.62 -15.24
N GLN A 264 1.84 9.69 -15.87
CA GLN A 264 2.44 9.66 -17.19
C GLN A 264 3.67 10.54 -17.24
N ALA A 265 4.83 9.91 -17.46
CA ALA A 265 6.07 10.58 -17.74
C ALA A 265 6.06 11.07 -19.18
N LEU A 266 6.31 12.36 -19.37
CA LEU A 266 6.51 12.98 -20.68
C LEU A 266 8.02 13.07 -20.96
N SER A 267 8.41 13.64 -22.11
CA SER A 267 9.83 13.78 -22.46
C SER A 267 10.52 14.82 -21.57
N LEU A 268 11.72 14.48 -21.09
CA LEU A 268 12.61 15.38 -20.33
C LEU A 268 13.41 16.32 -21.23
N SER A 269 13.56 15.98 -22.50
CA SER A 269 14.35 16.73 -23.47
C SER A 269 13.69 16.66 -24.85
N SER A 270 14.01 17.62 -25.72
CA SER A 270 13.76 17.49 -27.16
C SER A 270 14.65 16.44 -27.83
N ASP A 271 15.73 16.02 -27.15
CA ASP A 271 16.59 14.91 -27.56
C ASP A 271 16.15 13.59 -26.89
N PRO A 272 15.61 12.63 -27.65
CA PRO A 272 15.12 11.36 -27.12
C PRO A 272 16.23 10.40 -26.63
N ASN A 273 17.50 10.70 -26.88
CA ASN A 273 18.63 9.89 -26.42
C ASN A 273 19.30 10.45 -25.14
N HIS A 274 18.71 11.46 -24.51
CA HIS A 274 19.26 12.03 -23.28
C HIS A 274 19.30 10.95 -22.17
N PRO A 275 20.40 10.79 -21.42
CA PRO A 275 20.56 9.71 -20.44
C PRO A 275 19.54 9.77 -19.29
N ASP A 276 18.95 10.93 -19.04
CA ASP A 276 17.85 11.12 -18.06
C ASP A 276 16.47 10.75 -18.63
N ASP A 277 16.32 10.55 -19.94
CA ASP A 277 15.04 10.27 -20.63
C ASP A 277 14.67 8.76 -20.66
N LYS A 278 15.39 7.92 -19.87
CA LYS A 278 15.19 6.47 -19.80
C LYS A 278 13.74 6.09 -19.45
N MET A 279 13.11 6.86 -18.56
CA MET A 279 11.71 6.71 -18.13
C MET A 279 10.81 7.81 -18.71
N SER A 280 11.00 8.18 -19.97
CA SER A 280 10.09 9.07 -20.70
C SER A 280 9.04 8.32 -21.50
N HIS A 281 7.92 8.99 -21.75
CA HIS A 281 6.81 8.45 -22.53
C HIS A 281 6.29 7.12 -21.98
N VAL A 282 6.10 7.07 -20.67
CA VAL A 282 5.55 5.91 -19.96
C VAL A 282 4.29 6.35 -19.23
N ARG A 283 3.21 5.59 -19.37
CA ARG A 283 2.09 5.65 -18.45
C ARG A 283 2.22 4.51 -17.47
N TYR A 284 2.14 4.79 -16.18
CA TYR A 284 2.36 3.81 -15.12
C TYR A 284 1.17 3.80 -14.16
N LEU A 285 0.92 2.62 -13.59
CA LEU A 285 0.02 2.43 -12.47
C LEU A 285 0.84 2.16 -11.23
N ARG A 286 0.57 2.90 -10.17
CA ARG A 286 1.32 2.84 -8.91
C ARG A 286 0.35 2.65 -7.76
N ALA A 287 0.72 1.78 -6.82
CA ALA A 287 0.11 1.69 -5.51
C ALA A 287 1.17 2.00 -4.46
N ALA A 288 0.94 3.03 -3.64
CA ALA A 288 1.89 3.47 -2.62
C ALA A 288 3.30 3.75 -3.18
N HIS A 289 4.32 2.94 -2.88
CA HIS A 289 5.69 3.09 -3.41
C HIS A 289 6.09 1.91 -4.31
N SER A 290 5.13 1.33 -5.03
CA SER A 290 5.38 0.22 -5.96
C SER A 290 4.61 0.40 -7.27
N PHE A 291 5.19 -0.07 -8.37
CA PHE A 291 4.52 -0.10 -9.67
C PHE A 291 3.74 -1.40 -9.84
N LEU A 292 2.48 -1.26 -10.23
CA LEU A 292 1.62 -2.37 -10.61
C LEU A 292 1.65 -2.64 -12.12
N GLY A 293 2.45 -1.86 -12.86
CA GLY A 293 2.68 -2.00 -14.28
C GLY A 293 2.72 -0.65 -14.99
N GLY A 294 2.84 -0.71 -16.31
CA GLY A 294 2.84 0.46 -17.16
C GLY A 294 3.02 0.10 -18.62
N VAL A 295 2.78 1.06 -19.50
CA VAL A 295 2.88 0.92 -20.95
C VAL A 295 3.65 2.08 -21.56
N TRP A 296 4.35 1.80 -22.66
CA TRP A 296 4.98 2.83 -23.46
C TRP A 296 3.93 3.69 -24.18
N MET A 297 4.22 4.98 -24.32
CA MET A 297 3.31 6.00 -24.87
C MET A 297 3.98 6.77 -26.02
N GLY A 298 3.15 7.46 -26.80
CA GLY A 298 3.61 8.40 -27.85
C GLY A 298 4.60 7.76 -28.85
N PRO A 299 5.79 8.35 -29.06
CA PRO A 299 6.77 7.86 -30.04
C PRO A 299 7.41 6.52 -29.66
N LYS A 300 7.30 6.06 -28.41
CA LYS A 300 7.80 4.73 -27.98
C LYS A 300 6.81 3.59 -28.24
N ILE A 301 5.64 3.89 -28.80
CA ILE A 301 4.67 2.86 -29.23
C ILE A 301 5.22 2.16 -30.47
N MET A 302 5.47 0.87 -30.35
CA MET A 302 5.94 0.02 -31.44
C MET A 302 4.91 -1.05 -31.75
N THR A 303 4.69 -1.30 -33.04
CA THR A 303 3.84 -2.38 -33.52
C THR A 303 4.51 -3.12 -34.68
N ILE A 304 4.29 -4.42 -34.77
CA ILE A 304 4.76 -5.29 -35.86
C ILE A 304 3.59 -5.75 -36.72
N GLU A 305 3.88 -6.16 -37.95
CA GLU A 305 2.93 -6.86 -38.84
C GLU A 305 1.65 -6.08 -39.17
N GLY A 306 1.69 -4.73 -39.08
CA GLY A 306 0.56 -3.87 -39.42
C GLY A 306 -0.62 -3.95 -38.44
N VAL A 307 -0.47 -4.66 -37.31
CA VAL A 307 -1.49 -4.74 -36.27
C VAL A 307 -1.56 -3.40 -35.53
N PRO A 308 -2.74 -2.77 -35.42
CA PRO A 308 -2.87 -1.50 -34.72
C PRO A 308 -2.62 -1.64 -33.21
N PRO A 309 -2.08 -0.60 -32.54
CA PRO A 309 -1.89 -0.62 -31.10
C PRO A 309 -3.22 -0.67 -30.36
N LEU A 310 -3.20 -1.23 -29.15
CA LEU A 310 -4.34 -1.19 -28.22
C LEU A 310 -4.67 0.26 -27.87
N ARG A 311 -5.91 0.51 -27.45
CA ARG A 311 -6.36 1.81 -26.98
C ARG A 311 -7.02 1.75 -25.62
N ASP A 312 -6.85 2.81 -24.84
CA ASP A 312 -7.57 3.00 -23.58
C ASP A 312 -9.02 3.47 -23.80
N SER A 313 -9.78 3.65 -22.72
CA SER A 313 -11.18 4.11 -22.82
C SER A 313 -11.31 5.54 -23.37
N HIS A 314 -10.22 6.30 -23.34
CA HIS A 314 -10.09 7.65 -23.87
C HIS A 314 -9.54 7.67 -25.31
N ASN A 315 -9.44 6.51 -25.96
CA ASN A 315 -8.97 6.33 -27.33
C ASN A 315 -7.48 6.72 -27.56
N HIS A 316 -6.67 6.84 -26.51
CA HIS A 316 -5.21 6.98 -26.65
C HIS A 316 -4.58 5.66 -27.07
N ARG A 317 -3.54 5.72 -27.92
CA ARG A 317 -2.77 4.54 -28.31
C ARG A 317 -1.86 4.11 -27.16
N LEU A 318 -1.77 2.80 -26.94
CA LEU A 318 -0.93 2.16 -25.93
C LEU A 318 0.12 1.30 -26.61
N GLY A 319 1.36 1.38 -26.14
CA GLY A 319 2.46 0.52 -26.55
C GLY A 319 2.53 -0.75 -25.72
N ASP A 320 3.68 -1.41 -25.81
CA ASP A 320 3.97 -2.59 -25.01
C ASP A 320 4.07 -2.25 -23.52
N SER A 321 3.87 -3.29 -22.70
CA SER A 321 4.17 -3.25 -21.27
C SER A 321 5.62 -2.83 -21.04
N ILE A 322 5.87 -2.07 -19.98
CA ILE A 322 7.24 -1.79 -19.52
C ILE A 322 7.85 -2.99 -18.74
N TYR A 323 7.05 -4.01 -18.45
CA TYR A 323 7.45 -5.25 -17.77
C TYR A 323 7.18 -6.48 -18.65
N GLY A 324 8.19 -7.34 -18.79
CA GLY A 324 8.10 -8.60 -19.55
C GLY A 324 7.32 -9.70 -18.83
N VAL A 325 7.30 -9.70 -17.49
CA VAL A 325 6.63 -10.74 -16.69
C VAL A 325 5.15 -10.94 -17.04
N PHE A 326 4.40 -9.85 -17.28
CA PHE A 326 2.98 -9.97 -17.63
C PHE A 326 2.77 -10.67 -18.97
N ILE A 327 3.73 -10.52 -19.90
CA ILE A 327 3.73 -11.26 -21.16
C ILE A 327 4.08 -12.73 -20.95
N LEU A 328 5.06 -13.00 -20.07
CA LEU A 328 5.48 -14.36 -19.77
C LEU A 328 4.32 -15.20 -19.24
N GLN A 329 3.45 -14.64 -18.40
CA GLN A 329 2.26 -15.32 -17.88
C GLN A 329 1.33 -15.87 -18.99
N GLU A 330 1.29 -15.20 -20.15
CA GLU A 330 0.46 -15.60 -21.31
C GLU A 330 0.93 -16.94 -21.93
N ALA A 331 2.17 -17.35 -21.66
CA ALA A 331 2.77 -18.59 -22.17
C ALA A 331 2.06 -19.86 -21.65
N ALA A 332 1.16 -19.75 -20.67
CA ALA A 332 0.30 -20.87 -20.26
C ALA A 332 -0.51 -21.44 -21.43
N ARG A 333 -0.90 -20.59 -22.41
CA ARG A 333 -1.57 -21.03 -23.64
C ARG A 333 -0.70 -21.95 -24.52
N PHE A 334 0.61 -21.98 -24.28
CA PHE A 334 1.54 -22.80 -25.05
C PHE A 334 1.68 -24.20 -24.46
N VAL A 335 1.16 -24.46 -23.25
CA VAL A 335 1.18 -25.80 -22.69
C VAL A 335 0.49 -26.76 -23.65
N ASN A 336 1.18 -27.85 -23.99
CA ASN A 336 0.71 -28.85 -24.96
C ASN A 336 0.88 -30.30 -24.46
N SER A 337 1.12 -30.47 -23.17
CA SER A 337 1.29 -31.78 -22.50
C SER A 337 0.05 -32.25 -21.75
N THR A 338 -1.05 -31.48 -21.75
CA THR A 338 -2.31 -31.86 -21.10
C THR A 338 -3.31 -32.37 -22.14
N ALA A 339 -4.42 -32.98 -21.70
CA ALA A 339 -5.46 -33.43 -22.63
C ALA A 339 -6.23 -32.27 -23.28
N LYS A 340 -6.02 -31.04 -22.80
CA LYS A 340 -6.66 -29.83 -23.31
C LYS A 340 -6.02 -29.42 -24.65
N THR A 341 -6.85 -29.25 -25.68
CA THR A 341 -6.41 -28.84 -27.03
C THR A 341 -6.68 -27.36 -27.32
N GLU A 342 -7.64 -26.77 -26.63
CA GLU A 342 -8.00 -25.35 -26.73
C GLU A 342 -8.21 -24.75 -25.34
N TRP A 343 -7.83 -23.48 -25.18
CA TRP A 343 -7.98 -22.72 -23.93
C TRP A 343 -9.18 -21.77 -24.09
N GLU A 344 -10.25 -21.97 -23.32
CA GLU A 344 -11.53 -21.26 -23.52
C GLU A 344 -11.74 -20.13 -22.50
N ASN A 345 -11.19 -20.29 -21.30
CA ASN A 345 -11.40 -19.35 -20.21
C ASN A 345 -10.16 -19.18 -19.32
N ALA A 346 -10.05 -18.01 -18.69
CA ALA A 346 -8.98 -17.69 -17.75
C ALA A 346 -9.51 -16.97 -16.52
N LEU A 347 -8.97 -17.33 -15.36
CA LEU A 347 -9.10 -16.59 -14.11
C LEU A 347 -7.81 -15.81 -13.88
N VAL A 348 -7.92 -14.51 -13.59
CA VAL A 348 -6.78 -13.67 -13.22
C VAL A 348 -7.00 -13.14 -11.80
N ILE A 349 -6.13 -13.55 -10.88
CA ILE A 349 -6.12 -13.15 -9.47
C ILE A 349 -5.00 -12.12 -9.28
N GLY A 350 -5.38 -10.92 -8.87
CA GLY A 350 -4.59 -9.70 -9.06
C GLY A 350 -4.66 -9.20 -10.49
N LEU A 351 -4.55 -7.88 -10.71
CA LEU A 351 -4.80 -7.30 -12.03
C LEU A 351 -3.71 -6.34 -12.51
N GLY A 352 -3.25 -5.43 -11.64
CA GLY A 352 -2.36 -4.35 -12.02
C GLY A 352 -2.89 -3.55 -13.22
N THR A 353 -2.09 -3.43 -14.29
CA THR A 353 -2.51 -2.75 -15.54
C THR A 353 -3.36 -3.64 -16.47
N GLY A 354 -3.60 -4.90 -16.11
CA GLY A 354 -4.46 -5.81 -16.87
C GLY A 354 -3.86 -6.38 -18.16
N ILE A 355 -2.52 -6.40 -18.29
CA ILE A 355 -1.83 -6.85 -19.52
C ILE A 355 -2.15 -8.33 -19.83
N SER A 356 -1.99 -9.23 -18.86
CA SER A 356 -2.23 -10.67 -19.05
C SER A 356 -3.71 -10.94 -19.32
N ALA A 357 -4.61 -10.33 -18.55
CA ALA A 357 -6.06 -10.40 -18.77
C ALA A 357 -6.44 -9.92 -20.19
N THR A 358 -5.95 -8.76 -20.61
CA THR A 358 -6.18 -8.23 -21.95
C THR A 358 -5.68 -9.16 -23.04
N SER A 359 -4.54 -9.82 -22.82
CA SER A 359 -4.03 -10.80 -23.78
C SER A 359 -4.96 -12.01 -23.94
N PHE A 360 -5.38 -12.64 -22.84
CA PHE A 360 -6.32 -13.76 -22.91
C PHE A 360 -7.62 -13.38 -23.63
N HIS A 361 -8.17 -12.20 -23.36
CA HIS A 361 -9.32 -11.69 -24.10
C HIS A 361 -9.04 -11.52 -25.61
N ARG A 362 -7.87 -10.98 -25.98
CA ARG A 362 -7.47 -10.85 -27.40
C ARG A 362 -7.22 -12.19 -28.09
N HIS A 363 -7.04 -13.26 -27.31
CA HIS A 363 -7.04 -14.65 -27.78
C HIS A 363 -8.42 -15.32 -27.67
N ASN A 364 -9.49 -14.54 -27.59
CA ASN A 364 -10.89 -14.99 -27.55
C ASN A 364 -11.23 -15.87 -26.33
N MET A 365 -10.50 -15.74 -25.22
CA MET A 365 -10.82 -16.42 -23.97
C MET A 365 -11.81 -15.57 -23.15
N SER A 366 -12.76 -16.24 -22.50
CA SER A 366 -13.56 -15.59 -21.47
C SER A 366 -12.72 -15.32 -20.21
N LEU A 367 -12.97 -14.19 -19.56
CA LEU A 367 -12.19 -13.72 -18.41
C LEU A 367 -13.01 -13.72 -17.15
N THR A 368 -12.42 -14.16 -16.05
CA THR A 368 -12.83 -13.80 -14.69
C THR A 368 -11.67 -13.09 -14.00
N ILE A 369 -11.97 -12.01 -13.28
CA ILE A 369 -10.99 -11.21 -12.54
C ILE A 369 -11.34 -11.22 -11.05
N VAL A 370 -10.34 -11.47 -10.22
CA VAL A 370 -10.39 -11.27 -8.76
C VAL A 370 -9.33 -10.24 -8.40
N GLU A 371 -9.76 -9.04 -8.01
CA GLU A 371 -8.87 -7.92 -7.67
C GLU A 371 -9.33 -7.31 -6.35
N ILE A 372 -8.43 -7.16 -5.38
CA ILE A 372 -8.80 -6.66 -4.05
C ILE A 372 -9.09 -5.14 -4.06
N ASP A 373 -8.50 -4.39 -5.00
CA ASP A 373 -8.57 -2.95 -5.05
C ASP A 373 -9.45 -2.42 -6.21
N PRO A 374 -10.62 -1.83 -5.92
CA PRO A 374 -11.50 -1.28 -6.95
C PRO A 374 -10.82 -0.19 -7.80
N ALA A 375 -9.95 0.63 -7.22
CA ALA A 375 -9.27 1.71 -7.95
C ALA A 375 -8.21 1.19 -8.92
N VAL A 376 -7.64 0.00 -8.67
CA VAL A 376 -6.76 -0.70 -9.62
C VAL A 376 -7.56 -1.20 -10.83
N TYR A 377 -8.71 -1.82 -10.58
CA TYR A 377 -9.63 -2.26 -11.64
C TYR A 377 -10.09 -1.10 -12.51
N ASP A 378 -10.59 -0.02 -11.90
CA ASP A 378 -11.04 1.17 -12.63
C ASP A 378 -9.89 1.78 -13.44
N ALA A 379 -8.68 1.86 -12.86
CA ALA A 379 -7.52 2.36 -13.58
C ALA A 379 -7.14 1.50 -14.79
N ALA A 380 -7.16 0.16 -14.65
CA ALA A 380 -6.90 -0.77 -15.75
C ALA A 380 -7.90 -0.61 -16.91
N ARG A 381 -9.19 -0.45 -16.59
CA ARG A 381 -10.26 -0.20 -17.57
C ARG A 381 -10.10 1.16 -18.27
N ASP A 382 -9.83 2.21 -17.50
CA ASP A 382 -9.86 3.58 -18.01
C ASP A 382 -8.59 4.00 -18.76
N TRP A 383 -7.43 3.54 -18.29
CA TRP A 383 -6.14 4.07 -18.71
C TRP A 383 -5.20 3.06 -19.38
N PHE A 384 -5.53 1.76 -19.28
CA PHE A 384 -4.68 0.68 -19.81
C PHE A 384 -5.41 -0.25 -20.81
N GLY A 385 -6.66 0.04 -21.14
CA GLY A 385 -7.38 -0.65 -22.21
C GLY A 385 -7.77 -2.09 -21.86
N LEU A 386 -7.87 -2.43 -20.57
CA LEU A 386 -8.47 -3.70 -20.13
C LEU A 386 -9.87 -3.81 -20.74
N PRO A 387 -10.25 -4.88 -21.46
CA PRO A 387 -11.59 -5.08 -21.98
C PRO A 387 -12.61 -5.38 -20.88
N ASP A 388 -13.91 -5.26 -21.20
CA ASP A 388 -14.98 -5.61 -20.26
C ASP A 388 -15.07 -7.13 -20.12
N PRO A 389 -14.85 -7.72 -18.93
CA PRO A 389 -15.01 -9.17 -18.73
C PRO A 389 -16.46 -9.64 -18.83
N GLY A 390 -17.43 -8.72 -18.79
CA GLY A 390 -18.86 -9.02 -18.77
C GLY A 390 -19.43 -9.19 -17.36
N PRO A 391 -20.77 -9.28 -17.24
CA PRO A 391 -21.45 -9.36 -15.95
C PRO A 391 -21.13 -10.67 -15.22
N GLY A 392 -20.87 -10.58 -13.90
CA GLY A 392 -20.60 -11.76 -13.05
C GLY A 392 -19.16 -12.28 -13.09
N ASN A 393 -18.28 -11.59 -13.81
CA ASN A 393 -16.90 -12.00 -14.05
C ASN A 393 -15.86 -11.11 -13.36
N VAL A 394 -16.29 -10.18 -12.49
CA VAL A 394 -15.39 -9.30 -11.73
C VAL A 394 -15.75 -9.41 -10.25
N TYR A 395 -14.76 -9.78 -9.44
CA TYR A 395 -14.86 -9.94 -8.00
C TYR A 395 -13.89 -8.99 -7.33
N LEU A 396 -14.43 -7.94 -6.69
CA LEU A 396 -13.65 -6.92 -6.01
C LEU A 396 -13.50 -7.25 -4.52
N GLU A 397 -12.77 -8.32 -4.23
CA GLU A 397 -12.61 -8.89 -2.89
C GLU A 397 -11.25 -9.58 -2.71
N ASP A 398 -10.95 -10.02 -1.48
CA ASP A 398 -9.72 -10.77 -1.18
C ASP A 398 -9.75 -12.17 -1.80
N ALA A 399 -8.67 -12.55 -2.47
CA ALA A 399 -8.56 -13.80 -3.22
C ALA A 399 -8.70 -15.05 -2.34
N ARG A 400 -8.21 -15.00 -1.09
CA ARG A 400 -8.33 -16.13 -0.16
C ARG A 400 -9.79 -16.35 0.20
N SER A 401 -10.50 -15.27 0.51
CA SER A 401 -11.93 -15.31 0.83
C SER A 401 -12.76 -15.80 -0.36
N TRP A 402 -12.47 -15.30 -1.57
CA TRP A 402 -13.12 -15.73 -2.80
C TRP A 402 -12.91 -17.23 -3.08
N ALA A 403 -11.68 -17.73 -2.98
CA ALA A 403 -11.37 -19.14 -3.22
C ALA A 403 -12.07 -20.06 -2.22
N ALA A 404 -12.06 -19.71 -0.93
CA ALA A 404 -12.77 -20.44 0.12
C ALA A 404 -14.29 -20.49 -0.14
N HIS A 405 -14.90 -19.38 -0.58
CA HIS A 405 -16.32 -19.35 -0.95
C HIS A 405 -16.63 -20.25 -2.15
N LYS A 406 -15.77 -20.25 -3.18
CA LYS A 406 -15.92 -21.14 -4.34
C LYS A 406 -15.78 -22.61 -3.95
N HIS A 407 -14.81 -22.94 -3.10
CA HIS A 407 -14.60 -24.28 -2.59
C HIS A 407 -15.83 -24.79 -1.81
N ALA A 408 -16.30 -24.02 -0.83
CA ALA A 408 -17.49 -24.36 -0.05
C ALA A 408 -18.75 -24.52 -0.93
N SER A 409 -18.88 -23.71 -1.99
CA SER A 409 -19.97 -23.83 -2.96
C SER A 409 -19.88 -25.14 -3.75
N ALA A 410 -18.67 -25.53 -4.18
CA ALA A 410 -18.44 -26.79 -4.88
C ALA A 410 -18.74 -28.00 -3.99
N GLU A 411 -18.32 -27.98 -2.71
CA GLU A 411 -18.66 -29.02 -1.73
C GLU A 411 -20.17 -29.14 -1.49
N ALA A 412 -20.89 -28.02 -1.52
CA ALA A 412 -22.35 -27.97 -1.44
C ALA A 412 -23.05 -28.43 -2.74
N GLY A 413 -22.32 -28.88 -3.76
CA GLY A 413 -22.86 -29.35 -5.03
C GLY A 413 -23.27 -28.24 -6.01
N VAL A 414 -22.89 -26.98 -5.74
CA VAL A 414 -23.11 -25.87 -6.67
C VAL A 414 -22.00 -25.86 -7.70
N GLN A 415 -22.32 -26.25 -8.94
CA GLN A 415 -21.35 -26.29 -10.02
C GLN A 415 -20.96 -24.88 -10.47
N GLY A 416 -19.70 -24.51 -10.21
CA GLY A 416 -19.09 -23.28 -10.71
C GLY A 416 -18.35 -23.47 -12.02
N THR A 417 -17.87 -22.37 -12.60
CA THR A 417 -16.95 -22.39 -13.74
C THR A 417 -15.62 -22.99 -13.30
N LEU A 418 -15.12 -23.97 -14.06
CA LEU A 418 -13.73 -24.43 -13.97
C LEU A 418 -12.89 -23.67 -14.99
N TYR A 419 -11.72 -23.24 -14.55
CA TYR A 419 -10.82 -22.42 -15.34
C TYR A 419 -9.71 -23.25 -15.98
N ASP A 420 -9.44 -22.98 -17.26
CA ASP A 420 -8.38 -23.67 -17.99
C ASP A 420 -7.01 -23.08 -17.67
N ILE A 421 -6.96 -21.76 -17.50
CA ILE A 421 -5.77 -21.03 -17.06
C ILE A 421 -6.13 -20.23 -15.83
N VAL A 422 -5.33 -20.34 -14.77
CA VAL A 422 -5.41 -19.47 -13.59
C VAL A 422 -4.12 -18.73 -13.45
N VAL A 423 -4.16 -17.39 -13.50
CA VAL A 423 -3.02 -16.53 -13.19
C VAL A 423 -3.16 -16.01 -11.77
N HIS A 424 -2.11 -16.16 -10.98
CA HIS A 424 -1.96 -15.67 -9.62
C HIS A 424 -0.80 -14.68 -9.57
N ASP A 425 -1.12 -13.39 -9.62
CA ASP A 425 -0.16 -12.28 -9.67
C ASP A 425 -0.56 -11.18 -8.67
N CYS A 426 -0.27 -11.41 -7.39
CA CYS A 426 -0.61 -10.51 -6.29
C CYS A 426 0.64 -10.01 -5.57
N PHE A 427 0.72 -8.70 -5.35
CA PHE A 427 1.81 -8.06 -4.62
C PHE A 427 1.31 -7.12 -3.53
N SER A 428 2.07 -7.05 -2.43
CA SER A 428 1.82 -6.18 -1.28
C SER A 428 3.13 -5.55 -0.82
N GLY A 429 3.40 -4.32 -1.25
CA GLY A 429 4.34 -3.41 -0.57
C GLY A 429 5.77 -3.91 -0.33
N GLY A 430 6.29 -4.76 -1.21
CA GLY A 430 7.66 -5.31 -1.12
C GLY A 430 7.77 -6.83 -1.15
N GLY A 431 6.64 -7.55 -1.21
CA GLY A 431 6.61 -9.00 -1.42
C GLY A 431 5.20 -9.49 -1.76
N VAL A 432 5.01 -10.81 -1.79
CA VAL A 432 3.69 -11.43 -2.04
C VAL A 432 2.89 -11.59 -0.74
N PRO A 433 1.55 -11.49 -0.74
CA PRO A 433 0.73 -11.67 0.46
C PRO A 433 0.81 -13.13 0.95
N GLU A 434 1.26 -13.35 2.18
CA GLU A 434 1.62 -14.70 2.65
C GLU A 434 0.45 -15.68 2.72
N HIS A 435 -0.77 -15.19 2.97
CA HIS A 435 -1.98 -16.00 3.19
C HIS A 435 -2.57 -16.63 1.91
N ILE A 436 -2.07 -16.24 0.73
CA ILE A 436 -2.43 -16.80 -0.59
C ILE A 436 -1.28 -17.64 -1.19
N TYR A 437 -0.33 -18.08 -0.36
CA TYR A 437 0.73 -19.02 -0.77
C TYR A 437 0.74 -20.31 0.06
N THR A 438 -0.30 -20.56 0.86
CA THR A 438 -0.42 -21.73 1.74
C THR A 438 -1.10 -22.92 1.06
N MET A 439 -0.83 -24.13 1.56
CA MET A 439 -1.50 -25.36 1.09
C MET A 439 -3.03 -25.27 1.15
N GLU A 440 -3.58 -24.62 2.18
CA GLU A 440 -5.02 -24.40 2.34
C GLU A 440 -5.57 -23.54 1.20
N PHE A 441 -4.93 -22.41 0.89
CA PHE A 441 -5.33 -21.58 -0.23
C PHE A 441 -5.24 -22.34 -1.56
N TRP A 442 -4.15 -23.06 -1.81
CA TRP A 442 -3.99 -23.83 -3.04
C TRP A 442 -5.02 -24.96 -3.15
N SER A 443 -5.42 -25.57 -2.04
CA SER A 443 -6.49 -26.57 -1.99
C SER A 443 -7.84 -25.96 -2.38
N ASP A 444 -8.19 -24.81 -1.79
CA ASP A 444 -9.42 -24.09 -2.13
C ASP A 444 -9.41 -23.67 -3.61
N LEU A 445 -8.32 -23.07 -4.07
CA LEU A 445 -8.20 -22.56 -5.44
C LEU A 445 -8.31 -23.68 -6.49
N LYS A 446 -7.70 -24.85 -6.25
CA LYS A 446 -7.79 -26.02 -7.15
C LYS A 446 -9.20 -26.43 -7.48
N SER A 447 -10.16 -26.23 -6.56
CA SER A 447 -11.57 -26.55 -6.82
C SER A 447 -12.19 -25.72 -7.96
N THR A 448 -11.50 -24.66 -8.38
CA THR A 448 -11.88 -23.79 -9.50
C THR A 448 -11.10 -24.08 -10.77
N ILE A 449 -10.11 -24.98 -10.77
CA ILE A 449 -9.23 -25.24 -11.91
C ILE A 449 -9.66 -26.54 -12.60
N HIS A 450 -9.69 -26.52 -13.93
CA HIS A 450 -9.89 -27.74 -14.71
C HIS A 450 -8.77 -28.77 -14.40
N PRO A 451 -9.04 -30.09 -14.36
CA PRO A 451 -8.00 -31.10 -14.08
C PRO A 451 -6.77 -31.02 -15.02
N ASP A 452 -7.03 -30.69 -16.29
CA ASP A 452 -6.00 -30.45 -17.33
C ASP A 452 -5.56 -28.97 -17.44
N GLY A 453 -6.00 -28.13 -16.50
CA GLY A 453 -5.70 -26.72 -16.46
C GLY A 453 -4.27 -26.40 -16.00
N VAL A 454 -3.91 -25.13 -16.14
CA VAL A 454 -2.58 -24.61 -15.82
C VAL A 454 -2.70 -23.46 -14.83
N LEU A 455 -2.03 -23.60 -13.69
CA LEU A 455 -1.80 -22.51 -12.75
C LEU A 455 -0.52 -21.77 -13.14
N VAL A 456 -0.59 -20.45 -13.16
CA VAL A 456 0.54 -19.54 -13.37
C VAL A 456 0.72 -18.72 -12.11
N VAL A 457 1.89 -18.76 -11.48
CA VAL A 457 2.16 -18.00 -10.25
C VAL A 457 3.34 -17.10 -10.46
N ASN A 458 3.16 -15.79 -10.26
CA ASN A 458 4.26 -14.85 -10.24
C ASN A 458 4.86 -14.72 -8.83
N PHE A 459 6.17 -14.56 -8.76
CA PHE A 459 6.93 -14.26 -7.56
C PHE A 459 8.13 -13.39 -7.93
N VAL A 460 8.49 -12.41 -7.09
CA VAL A 460 9.69 -11.59 -7.29
C VAL A 460 10.69 -11.84 -6.17
N GLY A 461 11.94 -12.14 -6.53
CA GLY A 461 12.94 -12.51 -5.55
C GLY A 461 14.24 -13.02 -6.17
N HIS A 462 15.15 -13.48 -5.31
CA HIS A 462 16.33 -14.23 -5.73
C HIS A 462 15.99 -15.72 -5.87
N VAL A 463 16.53 -16.37 -6.89
CA VAL A 463 16.23 -17.78 -7.20
C VAL A 463 16.65 -18.70 -6.06
N LYS A 464 17.79 -18.46 -5.41
CA LYS A 464 18.27 -19.33 -4.31
C LYS A 464 17.78 -18.93 -2.91
N SER A 465 16.85 -17.97 -2.82
CA SER A 465 16.31 -17.49 -1.55
C SER A 465 15.40 -18.51 -0.84
N GLU A 466 15.29 -18.38 0.48
CA GLU A 466 14.40 -19.21 1.30
C GLU A 466 12.90 -19.05 0.92
N PRO A 467 12.35 -17.84 0.67
CA PRO A 467 11.02 -17.67 0.08
C PRO A 467 10.80 -18.45 -1.22
N MET A 468 11.77 -18.42 -2.14
CA MET A 468 11.69 -19.15 -3.41
C MET A 468 11.62 -20.67 -3.19
N ARG A 469 12.40 -21.20 -2.25
CA ARG A 469 12.32 -22.62 -1.84
C ARG A 469 10.93 -22.95 -1.31
N MET A 470 10.42 -22.18 -0.35
CA MET A 470 9.12 -22.41 0.28
C MET A 470 7.98 -22.41 -0.75
N ILE A 471 7.96 -21.42 -1.64
CA ILE A 471 6.97 -21.32 -2.70
C ILE A 471 7.08 -22.50 -3.66
N SER A 472 8.30 -22.83 -4.13
CA SER A 472 8.51 -23.94 -5.06
C SER A 472 8.09 -25.30 -4.48
N TYR A 473 8.43 -25.58 -3.23
CA TYR A 473 8.05 -26.83 -2.55
C TYR A 473 6.54 -26.90 -2.33
N THR A 474 5.93 -25.81 -1.88
CA THR A 474 4.48 -25.75 -1.65
C THR A 474 3.69 -25.94 -2.95
N LEU A 475 4.10 -25.25 -4.03
CA LEU A 475 3.48 -25.42 -5.35
C LEU A 475 3.69 -26.82 -5.92
N SER A 476 4.89 -27.39 -5.78
CA SER A 476 5.16 -28.77 -6.23
C SER A 476 4.32 -29.79 -5.46
N LYS A 477 4.15 -29.61 -4.14
CA LYS A 477 3.31 -30.47 -3.31
C LYS A 477 1.82 -30.32 -3.64
N ALA A 478 1.38 -29.11 -3.93
CA ALA A 478 0.01 -28.85 -4.34
C ALA A 478 -0.24 -29.43 -5.75
N PHE A 479 0.49 -29.02 -6.77
CA PHE A 479 0.13 -29.31 -8.16
C PHE A 479 0.85 -30.50 -8.77
N GLY A 480 1.99 -30.92 -8.23
CA GLY A 480 2.75 -32.07 -8.74
C GLY A 480 3.79 -31.67 -9.78
N GLN A 481 3.37 -31.20 -10.95
CA GLN A 481 4.28 -30.75 -12.02
C GLN A 481 4.38 -29.23 -12.04
N CYS A 482 5.59 -28.68 -11.89
CA CYS A 482 5.85 -27.24 -11.98
C CYS A 482 7.18 -26.96 -12.72
N ARG A 483 7.18 -25.91 -13.56
CA ARG A 483 8.38 -25.34 -14.19
C ARG A 483 8.40 -23.83 -13.95
N ALA A 484 9.57 -23.20 -13.90
CA ALA A 484 9.70 -21.77 -13.61
C ALA A 484 10.51 -21.04 -14.68
N PHE A 485 10.14 -19.79 -14.97
CA PHE A 485 10.76 -18.98 -16.02
C PHE A 485 10.95 -17.54 -15.54
N HIS A 486 11.96 -16.83 -16.06
CA HIS A 486 12.23 -15.43 -15.67
C HIS A 486 11.97 -14.40 -16.79
N ASP A 487 11.78 -13.14 -16.39
CA ASP A 487 11.52 -12.03 -17.31
C ASP A 487 12.73 -11.13 -17.62
N VAL A 488 13.92 -11.49 -17.13
CA VAL A 488 15.18 -10.74 -17.38
C VAL A 488 15.36 -10.42 -18.86
N VAL A 489 15.86 -9.21 -19.14
CA VAL A 489 16.01 -8.67 -20.50
C VAL A 489 16.81 -9.61 -21.38
N MET A 490 17.92 -10.15 -20.88
CA MET A 490 18.68 -11.20 -21.57
C MET A 490 18.02 -12.54 -21.26
N ALA A 491 17.72 -13.31 -22.30
CA ALA A 491 17.00 -14.57 -22.16
C ALA A 491 17.82 -15.62 -21.38
N ASP A 492 19.15 -15.58 -21.48
CA ASP A 492 20.04 -16.45 -20.71
C ASP A 492 20.38 -15.79 -19.37
N LEU A 493 19.97 -16.41 -18.26
CA LEU A 493 20.39 -16.03 -16.91
C LEU A 493 21.37 -17.09 -16.35
N PRO A 494 22.68 -16.80 -16.30
CA PRO A 494 23.67 -17.68 -15.70
C PRO A 494 23.37 -18.03 -14.23
N GLU A 495 23.66 -19.27 -13.81
CA GLU A 495 23.36 -19.74 -12.45
C GLU A 495 24.13 -19.00 -11.33
N ASP A 496 25.26 -18.37 -11.64
CA ASP A 496 26.00 -17.52 -10.69
C ASP A 496 25.22 -16.23 -10.34
N GLN A 497 24.29 -15.82 -11.21
CA GLN A 497 23.42 -14.65 -10.98
C GLN A 497 22.18 -14.99 -10.15
N TYR A 498 21.91 -16.27 -9.87
CA TYR A 498 20.72 -16.71 -9.13
C TYR A 498 20.65 -16.21 -7.67
N GLU A 499 21.80 -15.82 -7.10
CA GLU A 499 21.91 -15.26 -5.75
C GLU A 499 21.87 -13.73 -5.73
N THR A 500 22.24 -13.08 -6.83
CA THR A 500 22.48 -11.63 -6.87
C THR A 500 21.35 -10.86 -7.54
N GLU A 501 20.75 -11.45 -8.57
CA GLU A 501 19.70 -10.77 -9.34
C GLU A 501 18.34 -10.92 -8.65
N TYR A 502 17.63 -9.80 -8.53
CA TYR A 502 16.27 -9.74 -7.99
C TYR A 502 15.29 -9.63 -9.16
N ILE A 503 14.59 -10.72 -9.48
CA ILE A 503 13.90 -10.90 -10.76
C ILE A 503 12.47 -11.38 -10.55
N ASN A 504 11.60 -11.20 -11.56
CA ASN A 504 10.33 -11.91 -11.57
C ASN A 504 10.53 -13.35 -12.06
N ILE A 505 9.83 -14.26 -11.40
CA ILE A 505 9.84 -15.69 -11.61
C ILE A 505 8.38 -16.13 -11.76
N VAL A 506 8.07 -16.70 -12.92
CA VAL A 506 6.74 -17.21 -13.25
C VAL A 506 6.76 -18.73 -13.25
N PHE A 507 6.05 -19.31 -12.30
CA PHE A 507 5.80 -20.75 -12.24
C PHE A 507 4.62 -21.12 -13.12
N PHE A 508 4.74 -22.20 -13.87
CA PHE A 508 3.65 -22.90 -14.54
C PHE A 508 3.50 -24.25 -13.89
N CYS A 509 2.33 -24.52 -13.35
CA CYS A 509 2.03 -25.74 -12.63
C CYS A 509 0.76 -26.39 -13.18
N THR A 510 0.70 -27.72 -13.16
CA THR A 510 -0.48 -28.48 -13.58
C THR A 510 -0.66 -29.72 -12.72
N MET A 511 -1.91 -30.15 -12.55
CA MET A 511 -2.27 -31.37 -11.81
C MET A 511 -2.00 -32.66 -12.61
N THR A 512 -1.67 -32.55 -13.90
CA THR A 512 -1.35 -33.72 -14.72
C THR A 512 -0.02 -34.35 -14.30
N THR A 513 0.07 -35.66 -14.42
CA THR A 513 1.32 -36.40 -14.13
C THR A 513 2.34 -36.37 -15.27
N SER A 514 1.93 -35.91 -16.46
CA SER A 514 2.80 -35.84 -17.63
C SER A 514 3.76 -34.66 -17.51
N PRO A 515 5.03 -34.78 -17.96
CA PRO A 515 5.97 -33.67 -17.92
C PRO A 515 5.41 -32.44 -18.66
N LEU A 516 5.47 -31.28 -18.01
CA LEU A 516 4.94 -30.04 -18.57
C LEU A 516 5.78 -29.59 -19.78
N THR A 517 5.18 -29.53 -20.97
CA THR A 517 5.84 -29.06 -22.20
C THR A 517 5.10 -27.87 -22.82
N PHE A 518 5.84 -27.08 -23.60
CA PHE A 518 5.32 -25.90 -24.29
C PHE A 518 5.58 -26.02 -25.79
N ARG A 519 4.58 -25.69 -26.61
CA ARG A 519 4.76 -25.47 -28.06
C ARG A 519 5.56 -24.19 -28.31
N SER A 520 6.15 -24.09 -29.51
CA SER A 520 6.74 -22.83 -29.96
C SER A 520 5.67 -21.77 -30.23
N ALA A 521 6.03 -20.50 -30.04
CA ALA A 521 5.19 -19.36 -30.35
C ALA A 521 5.00 -19.21 -31.88
N THR A 522 3.82 -18.73 -32.29
CA THR A 522 3.51 -18.37 -33.68
C THR A 522 3.31 -16.86 -33.82
N SER A 523 3.17 -16.35 -35.06
CA SER A 523 2.92 -14.92 -35.30
C SER A 523 1.62 -14.42 -34.67
N GLU A 524 0.59 -15.28 -34.61
CA GLU A 524 -0.69 -14.98 -33.97
C GLU A 524 -0.55 -14.73 -32.46
N ASP A 525 0.40 -15.39 -31.80
CA ASP A 525 0.66 -15.20 -30.37
C ASP A 525 1.27 -13.82 -30.04
N PHE A 526 1.84 -13.13 -31.03
CA PHE A 526 2.53 -11.87 -30.77
C PHE A 526 1.60 -10.68 -30.67
N LEU A 527 0.36 -10.79 -31.17
CA LEU A 527 -0.66 -9.74 -31.04
C LEU A 527 -0.18 -8.34 -31.50
N GLY A 528 0.74 -8.27 -32.47
CA GLY A 528 1.32 -7.02 -32.96
C GLY A 528 2.43 -6.41 -32.09
N SER A 529 2.89 -7.12 -31.05
CA SER A 529 3.80 -6.62 -30.01
C SER A 529 5.24 -7.15 -30.22
N PRO A 530 6.23 -6.26 -30.43
CA PRO A 530 7.65 -6.64 -30.41
C PRO A 530 8.09 -7.31 -29.11
N LEU A 531 7.61 -6.83 -27.95
CA LEU A 531 7.94 -7.43 -26.66
C LEU A 531 7.39 -8.85 -26.56
N ARG A 532 6.13 -9.10 -26.97
CA ARG A 532 5.55 -10.45 -27.03
C ARG A 532 6.35 -11.37 -27.91
N ARG A 533 6.72 -10.92 -29.11
CA ARG A 533 7.59 -11.70 -29.99
C ARG A 533 8.88 -12.08 -29.26
N TYR A 534 9.55 -11.13 -28.63
CA TYR A 534 10.80 -11.40 -27.95
C TYR A 534 10.64 -12.37 -26.76
N ILE A 535 9.74 -12.08 -25.82
CA ILE A 535 9.54 -12.90 -24.61
C ILE A 535 9.08 -14.31 -24.97
N LEU A 536 8.08 -14.44 -25.85
CA LEU A 536 7.44 -15.73 -26.16
C LEU A 536 8.30 -16.59 -27.10
N SER A 537 9.04 -16.00 -28.04
CA SER A 537 9.95 -16.77 -28.90
C SER A 537 11.20 -17.27 -28.17
N THR A 538 11.59 -16.64 -27.05
CA THR A 538 12.73 -17.09 -26.25
C THR A 538 12.33 -17.83 -24.96
N LEU A 539 11.08 -18.30 -24.85
CA LEU A 539 10.55 -18.96 -23.66
C LEU A 539 11.47 -20.05 -23.10
N ASN A 540 11.96 -20.97 -23.94
CA ASN A 540 12.81 -22.08 -23.49
C ASN A 540 14.15 -21.63 -22.90
N ALA A 541 14.71 -20.52 -23.38
CA ALA A 541 15.98 -19.99 -22.85
C ALA A 541 15.83 -19.36 -21.46
N ARG A 542 14.60 -18.97 -21.10
CA ARG A 542 14.26 -18.28 -19.84
C ARG A 542 13.97 -19.24 -18.69
N GLU A 543 14.10 -20.54 -18.90
CA GLU A 543 13.79 -21.54 -17.87
C GLU A 543 14.80 -21.47 -16.73
N ILE A 544 14.29 -21.45 -15.50
CA ILE A 544 15.09 -21.53 -14.29
C ILE A 544 15.30 -23.00 -13.94
N ASN A 545 16.56 -23.37 -13.68
CA ASN A 545 16.88 -24.68 -13.16
C ASN A 545 16.42 -24.81 -11.69
N LEU A 546 15.22 -25.37 -11.46
CA LEU A 546 14.67 -25.57 -10.12
C LEU A 546 15.40 -26.65 -9.29
N ASN A 547 16.34 -27.40 -9.87
CA ASN A 547 17.09 -28.40 -9.09
C ASN A 547 18.06 -27.73 -8.11
N VAL A 548 18.60 -26.55 -8.46
CA VAL A 548 19.57 -25.81 -7.62
C VAL A 548 19.02 -25.40 -6.26
N ILE A 549 17.70 -25.34 -6.11
CA ILE A 549 17.03 -25.01 -4.84
C ILE A 549 16.60 -26.27 -4.06
N LYS A 550 16.69 -27.44 -4.69
CA LYS A 550 16.38 -28.75 -4.09
C LYS A 550 17.64 -29.50 -3.64
N GLU A 551 18.81 -29.10 -4.13
CA GLU A 551 20.09 -29.73 -3.79
C GLU A 551 20.38 -29.70 -2.29
N GLY A 552 20.73 -30.88 -1.75
CA GLY A 552 21.16 -31.02 -0.35
C GLY A 552 20.04 -31.03 0.68
N ILE A 553 18.76 -31.09 0.27
CA ILE A 553 17.60 -31.14 1.17
C ILE A 553 17.08 -32.57 1.26
N THR A 554 16.91 -33.08 2.48
CA THR A 554 16.29 -34.39 2.74
C THR A 554 14.76 -34.31 2.71
N ALA A 555 14.07 -35.43 2.47
CA ALA A 555 12.59 -35.47 2.46
C ALA A 555 11.95 -34.95 3.76
N GLU A 556 12.59 -35.15 4.92
CA GLU A 556 12.12 -34.61 6.21
C GLU A 556 12.30 -33.10 6.31
N GLU A 557 13.27 -32.53 5.59
CA GLU A 557 13.50 -31.08 5.51
C GLU A 557 12.58 -30.40 4.49
N GLU A 558 12.15 -31.12 3.44
CA GLU A 558 11.15 -30.61 2.48
C GLU A 558 9.88 -30.15 3.19
N GLU A 559 9.41 -30.92 4.17
CA GLU A 559 8.17 -30.60 4.91
C GLU A 559 8.28 -29.34 5.76
N LYS A 560 9.50 -28.88 6.08
CA LYS A 560 9.72 -27.59 6.76
C LYS A 560 9.51 -26.39 5.84
N TYR A 561 9.64 -26.58 4.53
CA TYR A 561 9.46 -25.53 3.52
C TYR A 561 8.02 -25.42 3.02
N ILE A 562 7.14 -26.36 3.40
CA ILE A 562 5.72 -26.30 3.03
C ILE A 562 5.02 -25.21 3.84
N LEU A 563 4.46 -24.24 3.13
CA LEU A 563 3.68 -23.16 3.70
C LEU A 563 2.28 -23.65 4.04
N THR A 564 1.89 -23.50 5.29
CA THR A 564 0.52 -23.73 5.78
C THR A 564 0.04 -22.51 6.54
N ASP A 565 -1.26 -22.39 6.78
CA ASP A 565 -1.80 -21.30 7.60
C ASP A 565 -1.21 -21.27 9.02
N GLU A 566 -0.90 -22.44 9.58
CA GLU A 566 -0.28 -22.58 10.90
C GLU A 566 1.23 -22.29 10.88
N ASN A 567 1.91 -22.64 9.78
CA ASN A 567 3.35 -22.48 9.62
C ASN A 567 3.67 -21.67 8.36
N ASN A 568 3.61 -20.34 8.50
CA ASN A 568 3.94 -19.40 7.45
C ASN A 568 4.96 -18.37 7.93
N SER A 569 6.20 -18.48 7.46
CA SER A 569 7.26 -17.51 7.73
C SER A 569 7.49 -16.53 6.58
N LEU A 570 6.73 -16.65 5.49
CA LEU A 570 6.97 -15.96 4.23
C LEU A 570 6.97 -14.44 4.38
N GLY A 571 5.98 -13.87 5.09
CA GLY A 571 5.90 -12.42 5.30
C GLY A 571 7.09 -11.87 6.10
N ARG A 572 7.58 -12.62 7.10
CA ARG A 572 8.76 -12.23 7.89
C ARG A 572 10.03 -12.25 7.06
N LEU A 573 10.22 -13.27 6.22
CA LEU A 573 11.38 -13.41 5.36
C LEU A 573 11.42 -12.33 4.27
N GLN A 574 10.26 -11.89 3.80
CA GLN A 574 10.12 -10.83 2.80
C GLN A 574 10.27 -9.41 3.37
N GLU A 575 10.14 -9.20 4.69
CA GLU A 575 10.30 -7.86 5.29
C GLU A 575 11.68 -7.26 5.01
N ALA A 576 12.74 -8.08 5.00
CA ALA A 576 14.08 -7.65 4.62
C ALA A 576 14.17 -7.24 3.14
N GLN A 577 13.38 -7.87 2.26
CA GLN A 577 13.34 -7.57 0.84
C GLN A 577 12.61 -6.25 0.54
N GLY A 578 11.60 -5.88 1.35
CA GLY A 578 10.86 -4.64 1.14
C GLY A 578 11.73 -3.37 1.23
N HIS A 579 12.80 -3.40 2.05
CA HIS A 579 13.80 -2.32 2.10
C HIS A 579 14.62 -2.23 0.81
N HIS A 580 15.07 -3.37 0.30
CA HIS A 580 15.80 -3.45 -0.97
C HIS A 580 14.93 -3.01 -2.15
N HIS A 581 13.67 -3.47 -2.20
CA HIS A 581 12.69 -3.06 -3.22
C HIS A 581 12.50 -1.53 -3.22
N TRP A 582 12.31 -0.92 -2.05
CA TRP A 582 12.18 0.54 -1.95
C TRP A 582 13.41 1.28 -2.52
N ALA A 583 14.62 0.82 -2.15
CA ALA A 583 15.86 1.42 -2.63
C ALA A 583 16.02 1.29 -4.15
N LEU A 584 15.75 0.10 -4.70
CA LEU A 584 15.79 -0.16 -6.15
C LEU A 584 14.84 0.79 -6.90
N MET A 585 13.61 0.97 -6.42
CA MET A 585 12.64 1.86 -7.04
C MET A 585 13.07 3.34 -7.03
N ARG A 586 13.83 3.76 -6.01
CA ARG A 586 14.44 5.10 -5.91
C ARG A 586 15.65 5.30 -6.81
N ASP A 587 16.30 4.22 -7.24
CA ASP A 587 17.41 4.28 -8.20
C ASP A 587 16.91 4.27 -9.64
N VAL A 588 15.79 3.61 -9.91
CA VAL A 588 15.17 3.54 -11.26
C VAL A 588 14.47 4.85 -11.63
N LEU A 589 13.83 5.53 -10.67
CA LEU A 589 13.04 6.73 -10.93
C LEU A 589 13.52 7.96 -10.14
N PRO A 590 13.47 9.16 -10.75
CA PRO A 590 13.67 10.41 -10.03
C PRO A 590 12.65 10.60 -8.90
N ASP A 591 13.07 11.29 -7.84
CA ASP A 591 12.26 11.47 -6.63
C ASP A 591 10.87 12.06 -6.90
N ILE A 592 10.75 12.94 -7.91
CA ILE A 592 9.50 13.63 -8.25
C ILE A 592 8.33 12.68 -8.59
N PHE A 593 8.63 11.48 -9.09
CA PHE A 593 7.62 10.43 -9.35
C PHE A 593 6.98 9.92 -8.07
N TRP A 594 7.72 9.94 -6.97
CA TRP A 594 7.30 9.50 -5.64
C TRP A 594 6.65 10.62 -4.84
N GLU A 595 7.05 11.87 -5.11
CA GLU A 595 6.63 13.09 -4.40
C GLU A 595 5.35 13.74 -4.97
N THR A 596 4.97 13.42 -6.21
CA THR A 596 3.78 13.97 -6.89
C THR A 596 2.68 12.91 -6.96
N TYR A 597 1.66 13.04 -6.11
CA TYR A 597 0.54 12.09 -6.07
C TYR A 597 -0.74 12.73 -5.58
#